data_AF-A0A327HMU6-F1
#
_entry.id   AF-A0A327HMU6-F1
#
_cell.length_a   1.000
_cell.length_b   1.000
_cell.length_c   1.000
_cell.angle_alpha   90.00
_cell.angle_beta   90.00
_cell.angle_gamma   90.00
#
_symmetry.space_group_name_H-M   'P 1'
#
loop_
_entity.id
_entity.type
_entity.pdbx_description
1 polymer ?
#
loop_
_entity_poly.entity_id
_entity_poly.type
_entity_poly.pdbx_seq_one_letter_code
_entity_poly.pdbx_strand_id
1 'polypeptide(L)'
;MMSDRYLRQQGIVDQNALSRLKVLVSGSSNGIADALVLLDQLGISSKDGKIGIYPEEEANPDTVFWNLSFSETPTFQALSLNQPEKYLLVKDLSSSKTWDIHLSINGSINLPNTIYGRVIGPRALVSMTPISQRDNLSSDHPLTPSLRIVCCSALIERMMRFLGITNKLVVSDSWMTATYRIETTDLEHASDVVHAQGLENVSVNFQPSSDGLATLARIRMPQNPQMNPFDYLGVCKEANEELNDLDVGLIPWDDTDSSLNQVFNIQQNN
;
A
#
# COMPACT_ATOMS: atom_id res chain seq x y z
N MET A 1 -3.59 23.65 -6.32
CA MET A 1 -3.45 23.11 -4.96
C MET A 1 -3.09 21.64 -5.13
N MET A 2 -1.90 21.20 -4.73
CA MET A 2 -1.52 19.78 -4.89
C MET A 2 -2.29 18.97 -3.85
N SER A 3 -3.22 18.14 -4.33
CA SER A 3 -3.88 17.11 -3.52
C SER A 3 -2.81 16.14 -3.03
N ASP A 4 -2.73 15.90 -1.72
CA ASP A 4 -1.92 14.81 -1.19
C ASP A 4 -2.45 13.48 -1.77
N ARG A 5 -1.65 12.82 -2.61
CA ARG A 5 -1.98 11.55 -3.28
C ARG A 5 -2.35 10.45 -2.29
N TYR A 6 -1.80 10.51 -1.07
CA TYR A 6 -1.91 9.46 -0.06
C TYR A 6 -2.87 9.81 1.08
N LEU A 7 -3.62 10.92 0.97
CA LEU A 7 -4.53 11.37 2.01
C LEU A 7 -5.48 10.27 2.52
N ARG A 8 -6.06 9.47 1.61
CA ARG A 8 -6.97 8.37 1.97
C ARG A 8 -6.26 7.18 2.64
N GLN A 9 -4.94 7.07 2.45
CA GLN A 9 -4.12 6.00 3.03
C GLN A 9 -3.67 6.32 4.46
N GLN A 10 -3.59 7.61 4.84
CA GLN A 10 -3.11 8.05 6.17
C GLN A 10 -3.96 7.53 7.34
N GLY A 11 -5.24 7.26 7.10
CA GLY A 11 -6.11 6.64 8.10
C GLY A 11 -5.95 5.12 8.21
N ILE A 12 -5.20 4.50 7.30
CA ILE A 12 -4.97 3.04 7.23
C ILE A 12 -3.53 2.71 7.67
N VAL A 13 -2.54 3.50 7.22
CA VAL A 13 -1.12 3.22 7.40
C VAL A 13 -0.34 4.45 7.87
N ASP A 14 0.79 4.22 8.54
CA ASP A 14 1.78 5.26 8.81
C ASP A 14 2.52 5.66 7.53
N GLN A 15 1.97 6.64 6.81
CA GLN A 15 2.56 7.10 5.54
C GLN A 15 3.99 7.66 5.72
N ASN A 16 4.31 8.23 6.89
CA ASN A 16 5.62 8.78 7.16
C ASN A 16 6.67 7.66 7.32
N ALA A 17 6.36 6.62 8.09
CA ALA A 17 7.22 5.45 8.20
C ALA A 17 7.37 4.74 6.83
N LEU A 18 6.25 4.51 6.15
CA LEU A 18 6.19 3.81 4.86
C LEU A 18 7.02 4.50 3.77
N SER A 19 6.99 5.83 3.70
CA SER A 19 7.76 6.62 2.72
C SER A 19 9.28 6.55 2.88
N ARG A 20 9.77 6.09 4.03
CA ARG A 20 11.20 6.01 4.39
C ARG A 20 11.75 4.58 4.35
N LEU A 21 10.90 3.59 4.09
CA LEU A 21 11.31 2.19 4.07
C LEU A 21 12.31 1.88 2.98
N LYS A 22 13.25 1.00 3.32
CA LYS A 22 14.17 0.33 2.40
C LYS A 22 13.72 -1.11 2.21
N VAL A 23 13.06 -1.38 1.10
CA VAL A 23 12.49 -2.69 0.77
C VAL A 23 13.33 -3.34 -0.32
N LEU A 24 13.78 -4.58 -0.11
CA LEU A 24 14.36 -5.40 -1.17
C LEU A 24 13.28 -6.34 -1.74
N VAL A 25 13.13 -6.39 -3.05
CA VAL A 25 12.21 -7.31 -3.72
C VAL A 25 13.01 -8.27 -4.61
N SER A 26 12.78 -9.57 -4.45
CA SER A 26 13.44 -10.62 -5.24
C SER A 26 12.48 -11.67 -5.79
N GLY A 27 12.97 -12.48 -6.74
CA GLY A 27 12.26 -13.63 -7.30
C GLY A 27 12.04 -13.50 -8.80
N SER A 28 10.89 -14.00 -9.28
CA SER A 28 10.54 -13.98 -10.72
C SER A 28 10.29 -12.54 -11.21
N SER A 29 10.65 -12.24 -12.45
CA SER A 29 10.52 -10.91 -13.04
C SER A 29 9.08 -10.41 -13.02
N ASN A 30 8.11 -11.26 -13.35
CA ASN A 30 6.70 -10.87 -13.30
C ASN A 30 6.19 -10.66 -11.86
N GLY A 31 6.68 -11.44 -10.89
CA GLY A 31 6.34 -11.25 -9.48
C GLY A 31 6.90 -9.93 -8.94
N ILE A 32 8.17 -9.66 -9.21
CA ILE A 32 8.85 -8.41 -8.85
C ILE A 32 8.07 -7.24 -9.45
N ALA A 33 7.76 -7.29 -10.74
CA ALA A 33 7.06 -6.21 -11.44
C ALA A 33 5.73 -5.86 -10.79
N ASP A 34 4.90 -6.88 -10.49
CA ASP A 34 3.61 -6.69 -9.86
C ASP A 34 3.75 -6.13 -8.44
N ALA A 35 4.75 -6.57 -7.67
CA ALA A 35 5.05 -6.03 -6.36
C ALA A 35 5.50 -4.55 -6.44
N LEU A 36 6.40 -4.20 -7.38
CA LEU A 36 6.90 -2.84 -7.56
C LEU A 36 5.78 -1.84 -7.82
N VAL A 37 4.80 -2.20 -8.67
CA VAL A 37 3.63 -1.35 -8.94
C VAL A 37 2.85 -1.08 -7.65
N LEU A 38 2.59 -2.10 -6.83
CA LEU A 38 1.86 -1.94 -5.57
C LEU A 38 2.64 -1.11 -4.55
N LEU A 39 3.95 -1.33 -4.42
CA LEU A 39 4.81 -0.54 -3.54
C LEU A 39 4.83 0.95 -3.98
N ASP A 40 4.85 1.21 -5.29
CA ASP A 40 4.76 2.57 -5.85
C ASP A 40 3.43 3.25 -5.51
N GLN A 41 2.31 2.53 -5.68
CA GLN A 41 0.97 3.04 -5.38
C GLN A 41 0.75 3.35 -3.90
N LEU A 42 1.43 2.64 -3.00
CA LEU A 42 1.46 2.93 -1.57
C LEU A 42 2.38 4.09 -1.20
N GLY A 43 3.25 4.53 -2.11
CA GLY A 43 4.19 5.62 -1.84
C GLY A 43 5.41 5.21 -1.03
N ILE A 44 5.80 3.93 -1.08
CA ILE A 44 7.07 3.47 -0.53
C ILE A 44 8.21 4.20 -1.24
N SER A 45 9.26 4.52 -0.48
CA SER A 45 10.44 5.27 -0.91
C SER A 45 10.17 6.63 -1.56
N SER A 46 9.01 7.24 -1.28
CA SER A 46 8.69 8.60 -1.77
C SER A 46 9.46 9.73 -1.08
N LYS A 47 10.18 9.44 0.01
CA LYS A 47 11.09 10.38 0.70
C LYS A 47 12.52 9.81 0.70
N ASP A 48 13.02 9.39 1.86
CA ASP A 48 14.40 8.92 2.06
C ASP A 48 14.54 7.38 2.00
N GLY A 49 13.51 6.69 1.52
CA GLY A 49 13.50 5.24 1.39
C GLY A 49 14.16 4.73 0.12
N LYS A 50 14.13 3.41 -0.10
CA LYS A 50 14.68 2.78 -1.30
C LYS A 50 13.97 1.48 -1.65
N ILE A 51 13.78 1.20 -2.94
CA ILE A 51 13.34 -0.13 -3.40
C ILE A 51 14.49 -0.79 -4.16
N GLY A 52 15.03 -1.85 -3.58
CA GLY A 52 16.01 -2.74 -4.21
C GLY A 52 15.31 -3.79 -5.07
N ILE A 53 15.85 -4.05 -6.25
CA ILE A 53 15.34 -5.03 -7.20
C ILE A 53 16.41 -6.09 -7.41
N TYR A 54 16.11 -7.36 -7.10
CA TYR A 54 17.01 -8.49 -7.31
C TYR A 54 16.29 -9.59 -8.12
N PRO A 55 16.40 -9.57 -9.46
CA PRO A 55 15.81 -10.62 -10.28
C PRO A 55 16.60 -11.94 -10.13
N GLU A 56 15.90 -13.05 -9.87
CA GLU A 56 16.49 -14.40 -9.82
C GLU A 56 16.60 -15.05 -11.22
N GLU A 57 16.12 -14.36 -12.26
CA GLU A 57 16.12 -14.82 -13.65
C GLU A 57 16.49 -13.69 -14.61
N GLU A 58 17.10 -14.02 -15.75
CA GLU A 58 17.43 -13.07 -16.82
C GLU A 58 16.22 -12.83 -17.74
N ALA A 59 15.06 -12.51 -17.16
CA ALA A 59 13.84 -12.20 -17.90
C ALA A 59 13.40 -10.75 -17.67
N ASN A 60 12.82 -10.12 -18.68
CA ASN A 60 12.17 -8.81 -18.52
C ASN A 60 10.74 -8.99 -18.02
N PRO A 61 10.20 -7.99 -17.31
CA PRO A 61 8.80 -8.02 -16.89
C PRO A 61 7.88 -7.96 -18.11
N ASP A 62 6.87 -8.83 -18.14
CA ASP A 62 5.82 -8.87 -19.16
C ASP A 62 4.47 -9.09 -18.48
N THR A 63 4.08 -8.12 -17.66
CA THR A 63 2.75 -8.10 -17.04
C THR A 63 1.97 -6.88 -17.52
N VAL A 64 0.67 -7.06 -17.72
CA VAL A 64 -0.23 -5.94 -18.05
C VAL A 64 -0.14 -4.86 -16.96
N PHE A 65 -0.01 -5.25 -15.70
CA PHE A 65 0.03 -4.33 -14.57
C PHE A 65 1.28 -3.44 -14.58
N TRP A 66 2.43 -4.02 -14.92
CA TRP A 66 3.68 -3.29 -15.16
C TRP A 66 3.56 -2.35 -16.37
N ASN A 67 3.12 -2.89 -17.52
CA ASN A 67 3.04 -2.14 -18.78
C ASN A 67 2.12 -0.90 -18.68
N LEU A 68 1.07 -0.97 -17.86
CA LEU A 68 0.18 0.16 -17.60
C LEU A 68 0.77 1.20 -16.64
N SER A 69 1.57 0.77 -15.66
CA SER A 69 2.09 1.65 -14.60
C SER A 69 3.43 2.28 -14.98
N PHE A 70 4.21 1.59 -15.81
CA PHE A 70 5.60 1.86 -16.14
C PHE A 70 5.80 1.79 -17.66
N SER A 71 4.89 2.40 -18.42
CA SER A 71 4.79 2.29 -19.88
C SER A 71 6.05 2.71 -20.65
N GLU A 72 6.88 3.56 -20.05
CA GLU A 72 8.13 4.07 -20.65
C GLU A 72 9.38 3.29 -20.21
N THR A 73 9.23 2.30 -19.32
CA THR A 73 10.35 1.54 -18.75
C THR A 73 10.13 0.03 -18.95
N PRO A 74 10.60 -0.54 -20.06
CA PRO A 74 10.37 -1.95 -20.39
C PRO A 74 11.23 -2.92 -19.54
N THR A 75 12.23 -2.43 -18.82
CA THR A 75 13.15 -3.26 -18.03
C THR A 75 13.40 -2.66 -16.64
N PHE A 76 13.80 -3.50 -15.68
CA PHE A 76 14.21 -3.03 -14.35
C PHE A 76 15.42 -2.10 -14.39
N GLN A 77 16.34 -2.34 -15.32
CA GLN A 77 17.49 -1.46 -15.54
C GLN A 77 17.04 -0.07 -16.00
N ALA A 78 16.08 0.01 -16.94
CA ALA A 78 15.52 1.28 -17.39
C ALA A 78 14.80 2.01 -16.25
N LEU A 79 14.01 1.31 -15.43
CA LEU A 79 13.35 1.90 -14.27
C LEU A 79 14.37 2.48 -13.28
N SER A 80 15.41 1.70 -12.94
CA SER A 80 16.45 2.13 -12.00
C SER A 80 17.28 3.31 -12.51
N LEU A 81 17.42 3.47 -13.84
CA LEU A 81 18.12 4.62 -14.44
C LEU A 81 17.23 5.86 -14.53
N ASN A 82 15.92 5.67 -14.76
CA ASN A 82 14.96 6.78 -14.87
C ASN A 82 14.59 7.37 -13.50
N GLN A 83 14.57 6.54 -12.45
CA GLN A 83 14.23 6.94 -11.07
C GLN A 83 15.28 6.41 -10.07
N PRO A 84 16.55 6.83 -10.21
CA PRO A 84 17.68 6.31 -9.44
C PRO A 84 17.67 6.71 -7.97
N GLU A 85 16.86 7.69 -7.57
CA GLU A 85 16.59 8.04 -6.17
C GLU A 85 15.70 6.98 -5.51
N LYS A 86 14.73 6.43 -6.27
CA LYS A 86 13.72 5.51 -5.74
C LYS A 86 14.10 4.04 -5.87
N TYR A 87 14.56 3.63 -7.05
CA TYR A 87 14.84 2.24 -7.38
C TYR A 87 16.35 1.97 -7.48
N LEU A 88 16.75 0.75 -7.18
CA LEU A 88 18.13 0.26 -7.33
C LEU A 88 18.13 -1.18 -7.81
N LEU A 89 18.73 -1.45 -8.97
CA LEU A 89 19.01 -2.82 -9.39
C LEU A 89 20.22 -3.37 -8.59
N VAL A 90 19.96 -4.37 -7.77
CA VAL A 90 20.95 -4.99 -6.87
C VAL A 90 21.62 -6.15 -7.61
N LYS A 91 22.95 -6.14 -7.66
CA LYS A 91 23.76 -7.21 -8.28
C LYS A 91 24.39 -8.17 -7.28
N ASP A 92 24.59 -7.72 -6.05
CA ASP A 92 25.20 -8.50 -4.98
C ASP A 92 24.47 -8.26 -3.66
N LEU A 93 24.06 -9.35 -3.02
CA LEU A 93 23.30 -9.38 -1.77
C LEU A 93 24.21 -9.30 -0.52
N SER A 94 25.54 -9.29 -0.70
CA SER A 94 26.52 -9.21 0.38
C SER A 94 26.36 -7.98 1.31
N SER A 95 25.63 -6.96 0.87
CA SER A 95 25.34 -5.73 1.63
C SER A 95 24.02 -5.77 2.43
N SER A 96 23.43 -6.95 2.68
CA SER A 96 22.09 -7.16 3.24
C SER A 96 21.72 -6.42 4.53
N LYS A 97 22.68 -5.81 5.24
CA LYS A 97 22.46 -4.99 6.45
C LYS A 97 21.77 -3.63 6.20
N THR A 98 21.43 -3.29 4.95
CA THR A 98 20.88 -1.98 4.58
C THR A 98 19.38 -1.96 4.30
N TRP A 99 18.72 -3.12 4.27
CA TRP A 99 17.30 -3.26 3.97
C TRP A 99 16.49 -3.51 5.24
N ASP A 100 15.36 -2.83 5.39
CA ASP A 100 14.46 -2.98 6.54
C ASP A 100 13.71 -4.33 6.45
N ILE A 101 13.34 -4.70 5.23
CA ILE A 101 12.60 -5.94 4.93
C ILE A 101 12.94 -6.47 3.53
N HIS A 102 12.79 -7.78 3.37
CA HIS A 102 12.93 -8.47 2.10
C HIS A 102 11.60 -9.15 1.70
N LEU A 103 11.15 -8.93 0.47
CA LEU A 103 9.98 -9.57 -0.13
C LEU A 103 10.43 -10.49 -1.25
N SER A 104 10.27 -11.81 -1.07
CA SER A 104 10.62 -12.79 -2.09
C SER A 104 9.34 -13.31 -2.75
N ILE A 105 9.17 -13.09 -4.06
CA ILE A 105 7.96 -13.50 -4.81
C ILE A 105 8.32 -14.50 -5.90
N ASN A 106 7.88 -15.74 -5.72
CA ASN A 106 8.34 -16.92 -6.48
C ASN A 106 9.86 -17.12 -6.43
N GLY A 107 10.54 -16.51 -5.47
CA GLY A 107 11.97 -16.62 -5.27
C GLY A 107 12.35 -17.72 -4.29
N SER A 108 13.66 -17.88 -4.11
CA SER A 108 14.26 -18.87 -3.21
C SER A 108 15.24 -18.26 -2.21
N ILE A 109 15.55 -16.98 -2.37
CA ILE A 109 16.55 -16.28 -1.57
C ILE A 109 16.08 -16.11 -0.13
N ASN A 110 16.95 -16.48 0.81
CA ASN A 110 16.72 -16.32 2.22
C ASN A 110 17.60 -15.21 2.82
N LEU A 111 16.96 -14.16 3.31
CA LEU A 111 17.59 -13.02 3.97
C LEU A 111 16.89 -12.73 5.32
N PRO A 112 17.51 -11.94 6.21
CA PRO A 112 16.82 -11.45 7.41
C PRO A 112 15.51 -10.73 7.07
N ASN A 113 14.50 -10.88 7.94
CA ASN A 113 13.17 -10.28 7.76
C ASN A 113 12.54 -10.56 6.39
N THR A 114 12.70 -11.78 5.88
CA THR A 114 12.08 -12.16 4.61
C THR A 114 10.62 -12.56 4.81
N ILE A 115 9.76 -12.05 3.93
CA ILE A 115 8.42 -12.59 3.70
C ILE A 115 8.41 -13.22 2.31
N TYR A 116 7.93 -14.46 2.23
CA TYR A 116 7.88 -15.25 1.01
C TYR A 116 6.45 -15.24 0.48
N GLY A 117 6.28 -14.91 -0.79
CA GLY A 117 5.08 -15.14 -1.57
C GLY A 117 5.38 -16.17 -2.65
N ARG A 118 4.49 -17.13 -2.87
CA ARG A 118 4.63 -18.09 -3.97
C ARG A 118 3.28 -18.32 -4.63
N VAL A 119 3.26 -18.29 -5.96
CA VAL A 119 2.10 -18.53 -6.81
C VAL A 119 2.41 -19.59 -7.82
N ILE A 120 1.59 -20.63 -7.86
CA ILE A 120 1.69 -21.72 -8.82
C ILE A 120 0.29 -22.11 -9.25
N GLY A 121 -0.05 -21.76 -10.49
CA GLY A 121 -1.36 -21.99 -11.05
C GLY A 121 -2.48 -21.33 -10.22
N PRO A 122 -3.47 -22.10 -9.72
CA PRO A 122 -4.56 -21.61 -8.88
C PRO A 122 -4.20 -21.44 -7.38
N ARG A 123 -2.95 -21.71 -6.97
CA ARG A 123 -2.48 -21.61 -5.58
C ARG A 123 -1.63 -20.37 -5.35
N ALA A 124 -1.77 -19.78 -4.17
CA ALA A 124 -0.93 -18.70 -3.72
C ALA A 124 -0.78 -18.74 -2.19
N LEU A 125 0.45 -18.65 -1.70
CA LEU A 125 0.76 -18.68 -0.27
C LEU A 125 1.71 -17.55 0.08
N VAL A 126 1.47 -16.90 1.21
CA VAL A 126 2.40 -15.97 1.86
C VAL A 126 2.85 -16.54 3.19
N SER A 127 4.15 -16.60 3.44
CA SER A 127 4.73 -17.16 4.66
C SER A 127 5.93 -16.34 5.14
N MET A 128 6.17 -16.36 6.45
CA MET A 128 7.42 -15.87 7.05
C MET A 128 8.58 -16.88 6.92
N THR A 129 8.28 -18.08 6.42
CA THR A 129 9.26 -19.16 6.20
C THR A 129 9.37 -19.50 4.71
N PRO A 130 10.53 -20.04 4.25
CA PRO A 130 10.71 -20.41 2.85
C PRO A 130 9.65 -21.42 2.38
N ILE A 131 8.96 -21.10 1.28
CA ILE A 131 7.92 -21.95 0.71
C ILE A 131 8.55 -22.92 -0.29
N SER A 132 8.45 -24.22 -0.04
CA SER A 132 8.96 -25.26 -0.94
C SER A 132 8.24 -25.25 -2.29
N GLN A 133 8.99 -25.51 -3.36
CA GLN A 133 8.43 -25.70 -4.68
C GLN A 133 7.69 -27.04 -4.75
N ARG A 134 6.49 -27.04 -5.35
CA ARG A 134 5.75 -28.27 -5.63
C ARG A 134 6.06 -28.73 -7.04
N ASP A 135 6.54 -29.96 -7.17
CA ASP A 135 6.74 -30.61 -8.46
C ASP A 135 5.37 -30.94 -9.08
N ASN A 136 5.26 -30.83 -10.41
CA ASN A 136 4.10 -31.22 -11.24
C ASN A 136 2.89 -30.26 -11.34
N LEU A 137 3.02 -28.98 -10.98
CA LEU A 137 1.98 -27.97 -11.26
C LEU A 137 2.37 -27.09 -12.44
N SER A 138 1.43 -26.86 -13.37
CA SER A 138 1.67 -25.98 -14.53
C SER A 138 1.73 -24.51 -14.09
N SER A 139 2.81 -23.82 -14.47
CA SER A 139 2.95 -22.36 -14.31
C SER A 139 2.00 -21.56 -15.19
N ASP A 140 1.56 -22.15 -16.31
CA ASP A 140 0.87 -21.46 -17.41
C ASP A 140 -0.66 -21.44 -17.24
N HIS A 141 -1.12 -21.61 -16.00
CA HIS A 141 -2.54 -21.51 -15.69
C HIS A 141 -3.06 -20.09 -15.99
N PRO A 142 -4.24 -19.93 -16.61
CA PRO A 142 -4.77 -18.62 -16.98
C PRO A 142 -5.02 -17.69 -15.77
N LEU A 143 -5.17 -18.25 -14.57
CA LEU A 143 -5.35 -17.51 -13.32
C LEU A 143 -4.03 -17.08 -12.65
N THR A 144 -2.88 -17.60 -13.07
CA THR A 144 -1.57 -17.28 -12.46
C THR A 144 -1.32 -15.78 -12.41
N PRO A 145 -1.58 -14.97 -13.46
CA PRO A 145 -1.36 -13.52 -13.39
C PRO A 145 -2.20 -12.82 -12.32
N SER A 146 -3.49 -13.13 -12.23
CA SER A 146 -4.38 -12.53 -11.23
C SER A 146 -3.99 -12.94 -9.81
N LEU A 147 -3.69 -14.22 -9.60
CA LEU A 147 -3.26 -14.70 -8.29
C LEU A 147 -1.91 -14.17 -7.86
N ARG A 148 -1.01 -13.89 -8.80
CA ARG A 148 0.27 -13.22 -8.51
C ARG A 148 0.06 -11.82 -7.96
N ILE A 149 -0.86 -11.03 -8.53
CA ILE A 149 -1.21 -9.70 -7.99
C ILE A 149 -1.83 -9.81 -6.59
N VAL A 150 -2.74 -10.77 -6.38
CA VAL A 150 -3.34 -11.02 -5.06
C VAL A 150 -2.27 -11.42 -4.04
N CYS A 151 -1.36 -12.31 -4.42
CA CYS A 151 -0.25 -12.74 -3.58
C CYS A 151 0.70 -11.57 -3.26
N CYS A 152 1.05 -10.72 -4.23
CA CYS A 152 1.87 -9.53 -3.98
C CYS A 152 1.15 -8.55 -3.04
N SER A 153 -0.17 -8.40 -3.17
CA SER A 153 -0.98 -7.54 -2.29
C SER A 153 -0.96 -8.08 -0.84
N ALA A 154 -1.17 -9.39 -0.67
CA ALA A 154 -1.07 -10.06 0.62
C ALA A 154 0.35 -10.01 1.20
N LEU A 155 1.37 -10.14 0.37
CA LEU A 155 2.79 -10.04 0.76
C LEU A 155 3.12 -8.66 1.33
N ILE A 156 2.65 -7.59 0.67
CA ILE A 156 2.84 -6.21 1.10
C ILE A 156 2.01 -5.88 2.34
N GLU A 157 0.79 -6.42 2.44
CA GLU A 157 -0.03 -6.34 3.64
C GLU A 157 0.69 -6.94 4.86
N ARG A 158 1.25 -8.14 4.71
CA ARG A 158 2.06 -8.79 5.75
C ARG A 158 3.31 -8.00 6.08
N MET A 159 3.97 -7.39 5.11
CA MET A 159 5.10 -6.46 5.37
C MET A 159 4.65 -5.30 6.26
N MET A 160 3.55 -4.63 5.95
CA MET A 160 3.11 -3.47 6.72
C MET A 160 2.74 -3.86 8.15
N ARG A 161 2.10 -5.03 8.34
CA ARG A 161 1.83 -5.58 9.67
C ARG A 161 3.11 -5.91 10.43
N PHE A 162 4.02 -6.65 9.79
CA PHE A 162 5.31 -7.06 10.37
C PHE A 162 6.14 -5.86 10.86
N LEU A 163 6.06 -4.74 10.14
CA LEU A 163 6.76 -3.50 10.47
C LEU A 163 5.97 -2.60 11.45
N GLY A 164 4.76 -2.98 11.86
CA GLY A 164 3.91 -2.18 12.76
C GLY A 164 3.41 -0.87 12.15
N ILE A 165 3.28 -0.82 10.83
CA ILE A 165 2.93 0.39 10.07
C ILE A 165 1.41 0.52 9.90
N THR A 166 0.67 -0.59 10.00
CA THR A 166 -0.80 -0.60 9.93
C THR A 166 -1.43 -0.03 11.19
N ASN A 167 -2.49 0.76 11.00
CA ASN A 167 -3.36 1.17 12.09
C ASN A 167 -4.22 -0.02 12.53
N LYS A 168 -4.40 -0.21 13.84
CA LYS A 168 -5.29 -1.25 14.40
C LYS A 168 -6.75 -1.01 14.02
N LEU A 169 -7.14 0.25 13.84
CA LEU A 169 -8.46 0.66 13.39
C LEU A 169 -8.31 1.60 12.20
N VAL A 170 -9.05 1.30 11.12
CA VAL A 170 -9.06 2.12 9.92
C VAL A 170 -9.90 3.37 10.15
N VAL A 171 -9.31 4.54 9.85
CA VAL A 171 -10.00 5.82 9.86
C VAL A 171 -10.28 6.22 8.41
N SER A 172 -11.54 6.18 7.99
CA SER A 172 -11.90 6.42 6.59
C SER A 172 -11.84 7.88 6.15
N ASP A 173 -12.03 8.81 7.09
CA ASP A 173 -11.98 10.26 6.84
C ASP A 173 -11.59 10.98 8.14
N SER A 174 -10.98 12.16 8.00
CA SER A 174 -10.68 13.04 9.12
C SER A 174 -10.78 14.49 8.68
N TRP A 175 -11.30 15.34 9.55
CA TRP A 175 -11.48 16.77 9.27
C TRP A 175 -11.28 17.62 10.52
N MET A 176 -10.89 18.88 10.31
CA MET A 176 -10.81 19.86 11.38
C MET A 176 -12.05 20.74 11.40
N THR A 177 -12.53 21.04 12.60
CA THR A 177 -13.60 22.02 12.82
C THR A 177 -13.08 23.18 13.64
N ALA A 178 -13.27 24.41 13.15
CA ALA A 178 -13.10 25.61 13.96
C ALA A 178 -14.43 25.91 14.67
N THR A 179 -14.38 26.25 15.95
CA THR A 179 -15.54 26.71 16.72
C THR A 179 -15.28 28.13 17.21
N TYR A 180 -16.11 29.07 16.79
CA TYR A 180 -16.05 30.48 17.18
C TYR A 180 -17.19 30.80 18.14
N ARG A 181 -16.89 31.53 19.22
CA ARG A 181 -17.91 32.12 20.09
C ARG A 181 -18.15 33.55 19.63
N ILE A 182 -19.39 33.85 19.27
CA ILE A 182 -19.85 35.16 18.83
C ILE A 182 -20.72 35.71 19.95
N GLU A 183 -20.33 36.83 20.54
CA GLU A 183 -21.01 37.44 21.70
C GLU A 183 -22.34 38.11 21.27
N THR A 184 -23.26 37.30 20.77
CA THR A 184 -24.64 37.64 20.40
C THR A 184 -25.52 36.41 20.53
N THR A 185 -26.79 36.61 20.88
CA THR A 185 -27.82 35.57 20.87
C THR A 185 -28.69 35.61 19.61
N ASP A 186 -28.46 36.61 18.74
CA ASP A 186 -29.14 36.75 17.46
C ASP A 186 -28.43 35.90 16.39
N LEU A 187 -29.12 34.85 15.93
CA LEU A 187 -28.60 33.91 14.94
C LEU A 187 -28.43 34.52 13.55
N GLU A 188 -29.31 35.45 13.15
CA GLU A 188 -29.19 36.11 11.84
C GLU A 188 -27.96 37.01 11.85
N HIS A 189 -27.78 37.80 12.92
CA HIS A 189 -26.60 38.64 13.07
C HIS A 189 -25.31 37.82 13.15
N ALA A 190 -25.31 36.70 13.89
CA ALA A 190 -24.17 35.78 13.95
C ALA A 190 -23.84 35.19 12.57
N SER A 191 -24.86 34.84 11.79
CA SER A 191 -24.72 34.32 10.43
C SER A 191 -24.07 35.35 9.50
N ASP A 192 -24.54 36.59 9.52
CA ASP A 192 -23.99 37.68 8.71
C ASP A 192 -22.51 37.94 9.02
N VAL A 193 -22.14 37.94 10.30
CA VAL A 193 -20.74 38.15 10.74
C VAL A 193 -19.82 37.06 10.21
N VAL A 194 -20.26 35.79 10.21
CA VAL A 194 -19.45 34.67 9.72
C VAL A 194 -19.36 34.69 8.20
N HIS A 195 -20.47 34.94 7.50
CA HIS A 195 -20.49 34.97 6.03
C HIS A 195 -19.68 36.13 5.46
N ALA A 196 -19.69 37.31 6.12
CA ALA A 196 -18.88 38.46 5.75
C ALA A 196 -17.36 38.19 5.77
N GLN A 197 -16.89 37.13 6.43
CA GLN A 197 -15.48 36.73 6.45
C GLN A 197 -15.07 35.85 5.26
N GLY A 198 -15.90 35.77 4.21
CA GLY A 198 -15.61 34.99 3.00
C GLY A 198 -15.93 33.49 3.15
N LEU A 199 -16.81 33.14 4.10
CA LEU A 199 -17.27 31.77 4.37
C LEU A 199 -18.68 31.51 3.82
N GLU A 200 -19.14 32.30 2.85
CA GLU A 200 -20.47 32.21 2.24
C GLU A 200 -20.81 30.82 1.69
N ASN A 201 -19.82 30.09 1.18
CA ASN A 201 -20.01 28.75 0.59
C ASN A 201 -19.69 27.58 1.53
N VAL A 202 -19.42 27.85 2.82
CA VAL A 202 -19.08 26.83 3.81
C VAL A 202 -20.28 26.59 4.72
N SER A 203 -20.65 25.32 4.93
CA SER A 203 -21.71 24.99 5.88
C SER A 203 -21.28 25.31 7.32
N VAL A 204 -22.04 26.20 7.97
CA VAL A 204 -21.83 26.61 9.37
C VAL A 204 -22.99 26.08 10.22
N ASN A 205 -22.66 25.46 11.35
CA ASN A 205 -23.63 25.04 12.34
C ASN A 205 -23.64 26.02 13.51
N PHE A 206 -24.78 26.66 13.77
CA PHE A 206 -24.96 27.61 14.86
C PHE A 206 -25.68 26.96 16.03
N GLN A 207 -25.16 27.17 17.24
CA GLN A 207 -25.71 26.62 18.49
C GLN A 207 -25.59 27.67 19.59
N PRO A 208 -26.55 27.80 20.51
CA PRO A 208 -26.36 28.65 21.68
C PRO A 208 -25.19 28.14 22.54
N SER A 209 -24.44 29.05 23.15
CA SER A 209 -23.42 28.71 24.13
C SER A 209 -24.03 28.10 25.38
N SER A 210 -23.22 27.38 26.17
CA SER A 210 -23.70 26.73 27.40
C SER A 210 -24.19 27.71 28.47
N ASP A 211 -23.71 28.95 28.45
CA ASP A 211 -24.17 30.05 29.32
C ASP A 211 -25.39 30.80 28.74
N GLY A 212 -25.80 30.50 27.50
CA GLY A 212 -26.93 31.14 26.81
C GLY A 212 -26.71 32.60 26.42
N LEU A 213 -25.49 33.12 26.56
CA LEU A 213 -25.16 34.53 26.32
C LEU A 213 -24.57 34.78 24.93
N ALA A 214 -24.24 33.73 24.20
CA ALA A 214 -23.52 33.80 22.94
C ALA A 214 -24.00 32.72 21.95
N THR A 215 -23.56 32.87 20.71
CA THR A 215 -23.78 31.89 19.64
C THR A 215 -22.44 31.26 19.29
N LEU A 216 -22.38 29.94 19.29
CA LEU A 216 -21.26 29.15 18.80
C LEU A 216 -21.47 28.85 17.31
N ALA A 217 -20.53 29.29 16.49
CA ALA A 217 -20.46 28.95 15.07
C ALA A 217 -19.40 27.86 14.87
N ARG A 218 -19.82 26.68 14.43
CA ARG A 218 -18.93 25.56 14.10
C ARG A 218 -18.80 25.40 12.60
N ILE A 219 -17.58 25.41 12.11
CA ILE A 219 -17.25 25.43 10.68
C ILE A 219 -16.32 24.27 10.38
N ARG A 220 -16.65 23.42 9.40
CA ARG A 220 -15.71 22.43 8.87
C ARG A 220 -14.72 23.18 8.00
N MET A 221 -13.45 23.18 8.40
CA MET A 221 -12.42 23.88 7.65
C MET A 221 -12.20 23.13 6.32
N PRO A 222 -12.12 23.84 5.18
CA PRO A 222 -11.64 23.23 3.95
C PRO A 222 -10.23 22.67 4.20
N GLN A 223 -9.87 21.58 3.51
CA GLN A 223 -8.56 20.97 3.71
C GLN A 223 -7.45 21.99 3.47
N ASN A 224 -6.73 22.32 4.54
CA ASN A 224 -5.56 23.18 4.48
C ASN A 224 -4.33 22.28 4.30
N PRO A 225 -3.53 22.45 3.23
CA PRO A 225 -2.31 21.66 3.03
C PRO A 225 -1.31 21.73 4.18
N GLN A 226 -1.36 22.80 4.99
CA GLN A 226 -0.47 22.99 6.14
C GLN A 226 -1.00 22.37 7.44
N MET A 227 -2.25 21.90 7.46
CA MET A 227 -2.86 21.28 8.64
C MET A 227 -3.53 19.97 8.25
N ASN A 228 -2.82 18.86 8.50
CA ASN A 228 -3.38 17.54 8.27
C ASN A 228 -4.13 17.05 9.53
N PRO A 229 -5.43 16.76 9.45
CA PRO A 229 -6.20 16.23 10.56
C PRO A 229 -5.61 14.94 11.16
N PHE A 230 -4.95 14.12 10.34
CA PHE A 230 -4.33 12.86 10.79
C PHE A 230 -3.12 13.09 11.71
N ASP A 231 -2.45 14.24 11.63
CA ASP A 231 -1.31 14.56 12.50
C ASP A 231 -1.73 14.73 13.97
N TYR A 232 -3.02 14.99 14.22
CA TYR A 232 -3.60 15.18 15.55
C TYR A 232 -4.30 13.93 16.08
N LEU A 233 -4.35 12.84 15.30
CA LEU A 233 -4.97 11.58 15.71
C LEU A 233 -3.92 10.60 16.24
N GLY A 234 -3.99 10.28 17.53
CA GLY A 234 -3.25 9.16 18.10
C GLY A 234 -3.95 7.84 17.78
N VAL A 235 -3.62 7.22 16.64
CA VAL A 235 -4.18 5.90 16.27
C VAL A 235 -3.25 4.79 16.77
N CYS A 236 -3.81 3.85 17.54
CA CYS A 236 -3.07 2.66 17.95
C CYS A 236 -2.64 1.86 16.72
N LYS A 237 -1.38 1.48 16.66
CA LYS A 237 -0.87 0.56 15.63
C LYS A 237 -1.30 -0.88 15.92
N GLU A 238 -1.47 -1.66 14.87
CA GLU A 238 -1.72 -3.09 15.00
C GLU A 238 -0.49 -3.72 15.67
N ALA A 239 -0.73 -4.57 16.68
CA ALA A 239 0.37 -5.26 17.34
C ALA A 239 0.93 -6.33 16.40
N ASN A 240 2.23 -6.57 16.48
CA ASN A 240 2.91 -7.69 15.82
C ASN A 240 2.47 -9.02 16.45
N GLU A 241 1.22 -9.43 16.22
CA GLU A 241 0.76 -10.78 16.51
C GLU A 241 1.41 -11.74 15.50
N GLU A 242 1.69 -12.97 15.94
CA GLU A 242 2.37 -13.99 15.13
C GLU A 242 1.71 -14.11 13.74
N LEU A 243 2.43 -13.63 12.72
CA LEU A 243 1.98 -13.63 11.35
C LEU A 243 2.06 -15.05 10.78
N ASN A 244 1.04 -15.87 11.05
CA ASN A 244 0.87 -17.22 10.50
C ASN A 244 0.80 -17.23 8.97
N ASP A 245 1.06 -18.35 8.34
CA ASP A 245 0.91 -18.51 6.89
C ASP A 245 -0.47 -18.05 6.40
N LEU A 246 -0.48 -17.40 5.24
CA LEU A 246 -1.68 -16.87 4.61
C LEU A 246 -1.89 -17.54 3.26
N ASP A 247 -2.86 -18.44 3.23
CA ASP A 247 -3.34 -19.03 1.99
C ASP A 247 -4.28 -18.04 1.28
N VAL A 248 -3.88 -17.59 0.10
CA VAL A 248 -4.65 -16.66 -0.75
C VAL A 248 -4.97 -17.28 -2.12
N GLY A 249 -4.72 -18.58 -2.27
CA GLY A 249 -5.07 -19.33 -3.46
C GLY A 249 -6.58 -19.54 -3.56
N LEU A 250 -7.04 -19.90 -4.77
CA LEU A 250 -8.41 -20.41 -4.96
C LEU A 250 -8.56 -21.83 -4.41
N ILE A 251 -7.44 -22.53 -4.26
CA ILE A 251 -7.32 -23.86 -3.71
C ILE A 251 -6.29 -23.76 -2.58
N PRO A 252 -6.49 -24.46 -1.46
CA PRO A 252 -5.49 -24.51 -0.41
C PRO A 252 -4.14 -24.95 -0.96
N TRP A 253 -3.08 -24.34 -0.45
CA TRP A 253 -1.69 -24.63 -0.80
C TRP A 253 -1.42 -26.12 -0.68
N ASP A 254 -1.95 -26.74 0.38
CA ASP A 254 -1.69 -28.14 0.69
C ASP A 254 -2.60 -29.16 0.02
N ASP A 255 -3.65 -28.74 -0.67
CA ASP A 255 -4.58 -29.62 -1.37
C ASP A 255 -3.92 -30.27 -2.60
N THR A 256 -4.06 -31.60 -2.72
CA THR A 256 -3.51 -32.42 -3.81
C THR A 256 -4.56 -32.95 -4.79
N ASP A 257 -5.85 -32.88 -4.44
CA ASP A 257 -6.92 -33.60 -5.14
C ASP A 257 -7.84 -32.69 -5.97
N SER A 258 -7.52 -31.40 -6.09
CA SER A 258 -8.37 -30.45 -6.78
C SER A 258 -8.39 -30.62 -8.31
N SER A 259 -9.59 -30.54 -8.90
CA SER A 259 -9.82 -30.60 -10.34
C SER A 259 -9.19 -29.45 -11.13
N LEU A 260 -8.88 -28.34 -10.46
CA LEU A 260 -8.20 -27.18 -11.03
C LEU A 260 -6.68 -27.37 -11.19
N ASN A 261 -6.14 -28.53 -10.79
CA ASN A 261 -4.74 -28.89 -11.01
C ASN A 261 -4.43 -29.28 -12.47
N GLN A 262 -5.45 -29.35 -13.34
CA GLN A 262 -5.29 -29.80 -14.73
C GLN A 262 -4.57 -28.75 -15.59
N VAL A 263 -3.85 -29.22 -16.61
CA VAL A 263 -3.19 -28.35 -17.60
C VAL A 263 -4.25 -27.72 -18.50
N PHE A 264 -4.26 -26.38 -18.56
CA PHE A 264 -5.17 -25.64 -19.43
C PHE A 264 -4.53 -25.47 -20.81
N ASN A 265 -4.99 -26.25 -21.79
CA ASN A 265 -4.63 -26.03 -23.19
C ASN A 265 -5.47 -24.89 -23.75
N ILE A 266 -4.92 -23.68 -23.79
CA ILE A 266 -5.54 -22.57 -24.52
C ILE A 266 -5.32 -22.85 -26.01
N GLN A 267 -6.40 -23.11 -26.76
CA GLN A 267 -6.33 -23.16 -28.23
C GLN A 267 -5.93 -21.76 -28.72
N GLN A 268 -4.74 -21.64 -29.33
CA GLN A 268 -4.40 -20.43 -30.06
C GLN A 268 -5.31 -20.35 -31.29
N ASN A 269 -6.24 -19.40 -31.28
CA ASN A 269 -6.96 -19.04 -32.49
C ASN A 269 -5.99 -18.28 -33.40
N ASN A 270 -5.58 -18.93 -34.49
CA ASN A 270 -4.81 -18.33 -35.59
C ASN A 270 -5.63 -17.25 -36.32
#